data_AF-A0A5K1C7J0-F1
#
_entry.id   AF-A0A5K1C7J0-F1
#
_cell.length_a   1.000
_cell.length_b   1.000
_cell.length_c   1.000
_cell.angle_alpha   90.00
_cell.angle_beta   90.00
_cell.angle_gamma   90.00
#
_symmetry.space_group_name_H-M   'P 1'
#
loop_
_entity.id
_entity.type
_entity.pdbx_description
1 polymer ?
#
loop_
_entity_poly.entity_id
_entity_poly.type
_entity_poly.pdbx_seq_one_letter_code
_entity_poly.pdbx_strand_id
1 'polypeptide(L)'
;MAGKVSTKADVYSYGILLLDVFTGRKPTDEQFDRDFSLRQWVAEAFPVAISDVIDSHLLNESNTTPSERSVAMNDLLVVIMEIGLSYSRVYPNERMDMKEVVVGLRRIQIYP
;
A
#
# COMPACT_ATOMS: atom_id res chain seq x y z
N MET A 1 21.61 -7.95 15.83
CA MET A 1 21.89 -6.81 14.93
C MET A 1 20.88 -5.72 15.27
N ALA A 2 21.32 -4.57 15.77
CA ALA A 2 20.42 -3.44 15.98
C ALA A 2 20.14 -2.78 14.62
N GLY A 3 18.87 -2.61 14.26
CA GLY A 3 18.48 -1.94 13.02
C GLY A 3 18.96 -0.49 13.01
N LYS A 4 19.48 -0.03 11.87
CA LYS A 4 19.91 1.37 11.72
C LYS A 4 18.69 2.27 11.54
N VAL A 5 18.44 3.13 12.52
CA VAL A 5 17.44 4.20 12.38
C VAL A 5 17.86 5.14 11.26
N SER A 6 16.95 5.40 10.33
CA SER A 6 17.17 6.34 9.23
C SER A 6 15.82 6.74 8.62
N THR A 7 15.78 7.91 7.99
CA THR A 7 14.60 8.35 7.22
C THR A 7 14.17 7.32 6.19
N LYS A 8 15.12 6.60 5.57
CA LYS A 8 14.81 5.53 4.61
C LYS A 8 14.18 4.30 5.27
N ALA A 9 14.48 4.03 6.55
CA ALA A 9 13.80 3.02 7.33
C ALA A 9 12.37 3.47 7.65
N ASP A 10 12.17 4.73 8.03
CA ASP A 10 10.85 5.29 8.30
C ASP A 10 9.95 5.26 7.06
N VAL A 11 10.48 5.60 5.87
CA VAL A 11 9.76 5.50 4.59
C VAL A 11 9.30 4.06 4.32
N TYR A 12 10.16 3.08 4.59
CA TYR A 12 9.80 1.68 4.41
C TYR A 12 8.68 1.26 5.37
N SER A 13 8.82 1.59 6.65
CA SER A 13 7.78 1.32 7.66
C SER A 13 6.46 1.98 7.28
N TYR A 14 6.50 3.21 6.78
CA TYR A 14 5.29 3.90 6.29
C TYR A 14 4.66 3.20 5.09
N GLY A 15 5.46 2.71 4.14
CA GLY A 15 4.98 1.89 3.03
C GLY A 15 4.28 0.61 3.49
N ILE A 16 4.88 -0.10 4.45
CA ILE A 16 4.26 -1.31 5.03
C ILE A 16 2.98 -0.97 5.78
N LEU A 17 2.94 0.14 6.53
CA LEU A 17 1.73 0.58 7.22
C LEU A 17 0.58 0.90 6.26
N LEU A 18 0.86 1.50 5.10
CA LEU A 18 -0.17 1.70 4.08
C LEU A 18 -0.73 0.35 3.59
N LEU A 19 0.15 -0.61 3.30
CA LEU A 19 -0.31 -1.94 2.89
C LEU A 19 -1.12 -2.65 3.99
N ASP A 20 -0.69 -2.56 5.24
CA ASP A 20 -1.37 -3.13 6.41
C ASP A 20 -2.81 -2.59 6.52
N VAL A 21 -2.94 -1.25 6.54
CA VAL A 21 -4.23 -0.57 6.69
C VAL A 21 -5.22 -0.92 5.57
N PHE A 22 -4.77 -0.92 4.31
CA PHE A 22 -5.69 -1.10 3.17
C PHE A 22 -5.99 -2.56 2.83
N THR A 23 -5.16 -3.49 3.29
CA THR A 23 -5.43 -4.93 3.15
C THR A 23 -6.14 -5.52 4.36
N GLY A 24 -6.10 -4.83 5.51
CA GLY A 24 -6.57 -5.36 6.78
C GLY A 24 -5.70 -6.51 7.32
N ARG A 25 -4.47 -6.66 6.80
CA ARG A 25 -3.53 -7.74 7.14
C ARG A 25 -2.30 -7.19 7.82
N LYS A 26 -1.90 -7.81 8.93
CA LYS A 26 -0.67 -7.40 9.61
C LYS A 26 0.53 -8.04 8.93
N PRO A 27 1.67 -7.34 8.82
CA PRO A 27 2.92 -7.94 8.32
C PRO A 27 3.44 -9.09 9.20
N THR A 28 2.85 -9.30 10.38
CA THR A 28 3.17 -10.36 11.34
C THR A 28 2.11 -11.46 11.39
N ASP A 29 1.10 -11.44 10.52
CA ASP A 29 0.12 -12.54 10.42
C ASP A 29 0.83 -13.84 10.03
N GLU A 30 0.34 -14.98 10.52
CA GLU A 30 1.01 -16.29 10.39
C GLU A 30 1.31 -16.73 8.95
N GLN A 31 0.54 -16.21 7.98
CA GLN A 31 0.75 -16.48 6.55
C GLN A 31 1.99 -15.80 5.97
N PHE A 32 2.59 -14.84 6.69
CA PHE A 32 3.77 -14.11 6.26
C PHE A 32 5.00 -14.55 7.07
N ASP A 33 6.10 -14.78 6.36
CA ASP A 33 7.35 -15.26 6.93
C ASP A 33 8.57 -14.60 6.28
N ARG A 34 9.73 -15.26 6.34
CA ARG A 34 10.99 -14.74 5.79
C ARG A 34 11.01 -14.71 4.26
N ASP A 35 10.27 -15.63 3.64
CA ASP A 35 10.31 -15.84 2.19
C ASP A 35 9.10 -15.20 1.51
N PHE A 36 8.00 -15.02 2.25
CA PHE A 36 6.76 -14.41 1.76
C PHE A 36 6.23 -13.34 2.71
N SER A 37 6.31 -12.08 2.28
CA SER A 37 5.89 -10.91 3.05
C SER A 37 4.56 -10.32 2.54
N LEU A 38 3.89 -9.54 3.39
CA LEU A 38 2.73 -8.71 3.03
C LEU A 38 2.96 -7.92 1.73
N ARG A 39 4.17 -7.36 1.57
CA ARG A 39 4.55 -6.62 0.37
C ARG A 39 4.57 -7.51 -0.87
N GLN A 40 5.12 -8.72 -0.79
CA GLN A 40 5.16 -9.64 -1.93
C GLN A 40 3.75 -10.06 -2.33
N TRP A 41 2.91 -10.41 -1.36
CA TRP A 41 1.51 -10.75 -1.61
C TRP A 41 0.75 -9.63 -2.35
N VAL A 42 0.91 -8.37 -1.91
CA VAL A 42 0.32 -7.23 -2.61
C VAL A 42 0.95 -7.02 -4.00
N ALA A 43 2.27 -7.16 -4.12
CA ALA A 43 2.96 -6.96 -5.40
C ALA A 43 2.55 -7.98 -6.47
N GLU A 44 2.24 -9.22 -6.08
CA GLU A 44 1.75 -10.26 -6.98
C GLU A 44 0.33 -9.98 -7.50
N ALA A 45 -0.50 -9.32 -6.69
CA ALA A 45 -1.85 -8.92 -7.09
C ALA A 45 -1.88 -7.61 -7.88
N PHE A 46 -0.88 -6.75 -7.74
CA PHE A 46 -0.89 -5.41 -8.32
C PHE A 46 -0.56 -5.40 -9.84
N PRO A 47 -1.24 -4.56 -10.65
CA PRO A 47 -2.43 -3.76 -10.33
C PRO A 47 -3.74 -4.50 -10.62
N VAL A 48 -3.70 -5.62 -11.35
CA VAL A 48 -4.89 -6.22 -11.99
C VAL A 48 -5.83 -6.89 -11.00
N ALA A 49 -5.29 -7.58 -10.01
CA ALA A 49 -6.02 -8.34 -9.01
C ALA A 49 -6.04 -7.64 -7.64
N ILE A 50 -5.89 -6.30 -7.61
CA ILE A 50 -5.74 -5.55 -6.36
C ILE A 50 -6.96 -5.71 -5.45
N SER A 51 -8.16 -5.87 -6.02
CA SER A 51 -9.39 -6.13 -5.29
C SER A 51 -9.31 -7.36 -4.38
N ASP A 52 -8.48 -8.34 -4.74
CA ASP A 52 -8.39 -9.62 -4.04
C ASP A 52 -7.58 -9.52 -2.74
N VAL A 53 -6.80 -8.43 -2.60
CA VAL A 53 -5.95 -8.17 -1.43
C VAL A 53 -6.46 -7.02 -0.58
N ILE A 54 -7.38 -6.19 -1.08
CA ILE A 54 -7.99 -5.09 -0.33
C ILE A 54 -8.99 -5.64 0.69
N ASP A 55 -9.06 -5.00 1.86
CA ASP A 55 -10.05 -5.34 2.87
C ASP A 55 -11.47 -5.20 2.29
N SER A 56 -12.23 -6.29 2.35
CA SER A 56 -13.62 -6.35 1.88
C SER A 56 -14.53 -5.30 2.52
N HIS A 57 -14.22 -4.81 3.72
CA HIS A 57 -14.96 -3.72 4.35
C HIS A 57 -14.82 -2.40 3.57
N LEU A 58 -13.64 -2.15 2.98
CA LEU A 58 -13.39 -0.98 2.14
C LEU A 58 -14.11 -1.09 0.78
N LEU A 59 -14.33 -2.31 0.29
CA LEU A 59 -15.07 -2.57 -0.95
C LEU A 59 -16.59 -2.48 -0.73
N ASN A 60 -17.08 -2.98 0.41
CA ASN A 60 -18.50 -3.12 0.72
C ASN A 60 -19.20 -1.82 1.19
N GLU A 61 -18.47 -0.76 1.53
CA GLU A 61 -19.08 0.57 1.71
C GLU A 61 -19.71 1.11 0.41
N SER A 62 -19.42 0.48 -0.74
CA SER A 62 -19.87 0.92 -2.06
C SER A 62 -21.11 0.19 -2.62
N ASN A 63 -21.94 -0.48 -1.79
CA ASN A 63 -23.15 -1.28 -2.13
C ASN A 63 -24.21 -0.67 -3.09
N THR A 64 -23.94 0.47 -3.70
CA THR A 64 -24.65 0.99 -4.87
C THR A 64 -24.08 0.40 -6.17
N THR A 65 -24.94 0.23 -7.18
CA THR A 65 -24.62 -0.13 -8.58
C THR A 65 -23.25 0.40 -9.06
N PRO A 66 -22.56 -0.27 -10.01
CA PRO A 66 -21.33 0.25 -10.61
C PRO A 66 -21.55 1.69 -11.05
N SER A 67 -21.04 2.59 -10.22
CA SER A 67 -21.23 4.03 -10.35
C SER A 67 -19.86 4.63 -10.57
N GLU A 68 -19.81 5.83 -11.13
CA GLU A 68 -18.56 6.59 -11.31
C GLU A 68 -17.77 6.68 -9.99
N ARG A 69 -18.47 6.72 -8.84
CA ARG A 69 -17.88 6.68 -7.51
C ARG A 69 -17.13 5.38 -7.20
N SER A 70 -17.65 4.23 -7.61
CA SER A 70 -17.01 2.93 -7.40
C SER A 70 -15.73 2.80 -8.25
N VAL A 71 -15.76 3.30 -9.49
CA VAL A 71 -14.59 3.34 -10.37
C VAL A 71 -13.51 4.26 -9.80
N ALA A 72 -13.87 5.49 -9.40
CA ALA A 72 -12.95 6.43 -8.80
C ALA A 72 -12.32 5.91 -7.49
N MET A 73 -13.08 5.16 -6.68
CA MET A 73 -12.57 4.51 -5.48
C MET A 73 -11.54 3.42 -5.83
N ASN A 74 -11.79 2.59 -6.85
CA ASN A 74 -10.82 1.59 -7.29
C ASN A 74 -9.52 2.23 -7.79
N ASP A 75 -9.62 3.31 -8.58
CA ASP A 75 -8.44 4.06 -9.02
C ASP A 75 -7.64 4.62 -7.83
N LEU A 76 -8.33 5.15 -6.82
CA LEU A 76 -7.71 5.64 -5.60
C LEU A 76 -6.97 4.52 -4.84
N LEU A 77 -7.60 3.35 -4.71
CA LEU A 77 -6.98 2.18 -4.07
C LEU A 77 -5.73 1.73 -4.84
N VAL A 78 -5.76 1.69 -6.17
CA VAL A 78 -4.59 1.39 -7.00
C VAL A 78 -3.46 2.37 -6.71
N VAL A 79 -3.74 3.67 -6.68
CA VAL A 79 -2.72 4.71 -6.40
C VAL A 79 -2.13 4.55 -5.00
N ILE A 80 -2.96 4.26 -3.99
CA ILE A 80 -2.50 4.05 -2.62
C ILE A 80 -1.58 2.82 -2.53
N MET A 81 -1.95 1.72 -3.19
CA MET A 81 -1.16 0.49 -3.18
C MET A 81 0.15 0.65 -3.96
N GLU A 82 0.15 1.36 -5.08
CA GLU A 82 1.37 1.74 -5.81
C GLU A 82 2.34 2.52 -4.90
N ILE A 83 1.80 3.50 -4.16
CA ILE A 83 2.56 4.30 -3.20
C ILE A 83 3.14 3.41 -2.10
N GLY A 84 2.33 2.53 -1.49
CA GLY A 84 2.78 1.57 -0.48
C GLY A 84 3.90 0.67 -0.97
N LEU A 85 3.79 0.12 -2.17
CA LEU A 85 4.82 -0.72 -2.81
C LEU A 85 6.11 0.03 -3.15
N SER A 86 5.99 1.29 -3.57
CA SER A 86 7.12 2.16 -3.89
C SER A 86 7.92 2.55 -2.64
N TYR A 87 7.22 2.89 -1.55
CA TYR A 87 7.87 3.29 -0.29
C TYR A 87 8.51 2.11 0.44
N SER A 88 7.93 0.91 0.29
CA SER A 88 8.42 -0.32 0.91
C SER A 88 9.46 -1.08 0.07
N ARG A 89 10.16 -0.43 -0.87
CA ARG A 89 11.25 -1.09 -1.63
C ARG A 89 12.31 -1.69 -0.71
N VAL A 90 12.77 -2.90 -1.01
CA VAL A 90 13.70 -3.63 -0.12
C VAL A 90 15.03 -2.89 0.01
N TYR A 91 15.57 -2.37 -1.08
CA TYR A 91 16.86 -1.69 -1.07
C TYR A 91 16.73 -0.18 -0.75
N PRO A 92 17.46 0.35 0.26
CA PRO A 92 17.32 1.75 0.69
C PRO A 92 17.59 2.81 -0.38
N ASN A 93 18.49 2.52 -1.32
CA ASN A 93 18.82 3.38 -2.45
C ASN A 93 17.71 3.46 -3.51
N GLU A 94 16.84 2.45 -3.57
CA GLU A 94 15.70 2.46 -4.49
C GLU A 94 14.47 3.12 -3.86
N ARG A 95 14.44 3.30 -2.54
CA ARG A 95 13.35 3.99 -1.84
C ARG A 95 13.39 5.49 -2.16
N MET A 96 12.22 6.09 -2.30
CA MET A 96 12.05 7.53 -2.50
C MET A 96 12.54 8.33 -1.29
N ASP A 97 12.89 9.61 -1.48
CA ASP A 97 13.13 10.53 -0.36
C ASP A 97 11.82 10.94 0.32
N MET A 98 11.86 11.29 1.60
CA MET A 98 10.67 11.71 2.34
C MET A 98 9.98 12.93 1.70
N LYS A 99 10.74 13.80 1.02
CA LYS A 99 10.16 14.93 0.25
C LYS A 99 9.30 14.44 -0.91
N GLU A 100 9.71 13.38 -1.58
CA GLU A 100 8.97 12.76 -2.68
C GLU A 100 7.76 11.98 -2.16
N VAL A 101 7.85 11.43 -0.95
CA VAL A 101 6.72 10.81 -0.25
C VAL A 101 5.56 11.81 -0.09
N VAL A 102 5.86 13.03 0.37
CA VAL A 102 4.84 14.08 0.53
C VAL A 102 4.21 14.50 -0.80
N VAL A 103 4.96 14.41 -1.91
CA VAL A 103 4.41 14.69 -3.25
C VAL A 103 3.45 13.58 -3.69
N GLY A 104 3.79 12.31 -3.43
CA GLY A 104 2.91 11.17 -3.71
C GLY A 104 1.59 11.25 -2.93
N LEU A 105 1.67 11.51 -1.62
CA LEU A 105 0.48 11.65 -0.78
C LEU A 105 -0.44 12.80 -1.21
N ARG A 106 0.13 13.91 -1.71
CA ARG A 106 -0.67 15.01 -2.26
C ARG A 106 -1.49 14.61 -3.48
N ARG A 107 -1.10 13.57 -4.22
CA ARG A 107 -1.91 13.06 -5.35
C ARG A 107 -3.17 12.35 -4.88
N ILE A 108 -3.13 11.69 -3.72
CA ILE A 108 -4.29 11.04 -3.09
C ILE A 108 -5.32 12.09 -2.65
N GLN A 109 -4.87 13.24 -2.13
CA GLN A 109 -5.74 14.34 -1.69
C GLN A 109 -6.45 15.12 -2.82
N ILE A 110 -6.13 14.86 -4.08
CA ILE A 110 -6.74 15.54 -5.24
C ILE A 110 -7.98 14.79 -5.75
N TYR A 111 -8.25 13.57 -5.27
CA TYR A 111 -9.51 12.89 -5.56
C TYR A 111 -10.63 13.45 -4.68
N PRO A 112 -11.77 13.87 -5.27
CA PRO A 112 -12.89 14.50 -4.55
C PRO A 112 -13.71 13.53 -3.70
#